data_AF-A0A4S4CJN1-F1
#
_entry.id   AF-A0A4S4CJN1-F1
#
_cell.length_a   1.000
_cell.length_b   1.000
_cell.length_c   1.000
_cell.angle_alpha   90.00
_cell.angle_beta   90.00
_cell.angle_gamma   90.00
#
_symmetry.space_group_name_H-M   'P 1'
#
loop_
_entity.id
_entity.type
_entity.pdbx_description
1 polymer ?
#
loop_
_entity_poly.entity_id
_entity_poly.type
_entity_poly.pdbx_seq_one_letter_code
_entity_poly.pdbx_strand_id
1 'polypeptide(L)'
;MPFSDEQFAAAWTILEDRWNRRHNSQTVKIYREILAAELTADQFGEACRAAFRFETFFPTPQKLVDYGLGKGDFQELAIAEWDEAMARVGRGETSTAAPGPVRDLIRSVCNGVQLGLLEADNAIFARKEFIERRTAQLSGVARNSTPALTGTPEVRRVLQ
;
A
#
# COMPACT_ATOMS: atom_id res chain seq x y z
N MET A 1 8.10 -13.85 -11.36
CA MET A 1 9.47 -13.62 -11.91
C MET A 1 9.99 -12.30 -11.39
N PRO A 2 11.31 -12.15 -11.19
CA PRO A 2 11.92 -10.86 -10.86
C PRO A 2 11.70 -9.85 -12.00
N PHE A 3 11.67 -8.55 -11.70
CA PHE A 3 11.56 -7.51 -12.73
C PHE A 3 12.87 -7.37 -13.52
N SER A 4 12.74 -6.94 -14.78
CA SER A 4 13.88 -6.65 -15.65
C SER A 4 14.52 -5.30 -15.34
N ASP A 5 15.71 -5.08 -15.89
CA ASP A 5 16.45 -3.82 -15.75
C ASP A 5 15.71 -2.65 -16.40
N GLU A 6 15.03 -2.92 -17.51
CA GLU A 6 14.19 -1.93 -18.19
C GLU A 6 12.99 -1.54 -17.33
N GLN A 7 12.34 -2.51 -16.68
CA GLN A 7 11.22 -2.25 -15.77
C GLN A 7 11.68 -1.44 -14.56
N PHE A 8 12.83 -1.79 -13.97
CA PHE A 8 13.42 -1.04 -12.88
C PHE A 8 13.76 0.39 -13.31
N ALA A 9 14.47 0.58 -14.43
CA ALA A 9 14.87 1.90 -14.91
C ALA A 9 13.66 2.80 -15.22
N ALA A 10 12.60 2.24 -15.82
CA ALA A 10 11.38 2.97 -16.12
C ALA A 10 10.68 3.45 -14.84
N ALA A 11 10.47 2.56 -13.87
CA ALA A 11 9.82 2.90 -12.60
C ALA A 11 10.70 3.86 -11.77
N TRP A 12 12.01 3.64 -11.75
CA TRP A 12 12.97 4.48 -11.05
C TRP A 12 12.98 5.91 -11.57
N THR A 13 12.96 6.08 -12.91
CA THR A 13 12.90 7.40 -13.55
C THR A 13 11.65 8.18 -13.12
N ILE A 14 10.50 7.51 -13.03
CA ILE A 14 9.25 8.14 -12.58
C ILE A 14 9.34 8.59 -11.12
N LEU A 15 9.97 7.79 -10.26
CA LEU A 15 10.20 8.17 -8.87
C LEU A 15 11.15 9.38 -8.81
N GLU A 16 12.28 9.36 -9.49
CA GLU A 16 13.23 10.48 -9.50
C GLU A 16 12.60 11.80 -10.00
N ASP A 17 11.73 11.72 -11.02
CA ASP A 17 11.01 12.86 -11.57
C ASP A 17 10.04 13.48 -10.55
N ARG A 18 9.25 12.66 -9.85
CA ARG A 18 8.28 13.14 -8.85
C ARG A 18 8.92 14.02 -7.77
N TRP A 19 10.06 13.59 -7.25
CA TRP A 19 10.76 14.30 -6.17
C TRP A 19 11.90 15.18 -6.68
N ASN A 20 12.05 15.34 -8.00
CA ASN A 20 13.12 16.07 -8.66
C ASN A 20 14.51 15.75 -8.05
N ARG A 21 14.78 14.45 -7.82
CA ARG A 21 15.95 13.98 -7.10
C ARG A 21 16.66 12.89 -7.88
N ARG A 22 17.89 13.19 -8.30
CA ARG A 22 18.79 12.23 -8.95
C ARG A 22 19.60 11.49 -7.88
N HIS A 23 19.63 10.17 -7.96
CA HIS A 23 20.47 9.34 -7.11
C HIS A 23 21.75 8.93 -7.82
N ASN A 24 22.81 8.69 -7.05
CA ASN A 24 24.06 8.18 -7.63
C ASN A 24 23.92 6.69 -8.00
N SER A 25 24.79 6.22 -8.88
CA SER A 25 24.74 4.86 -9.42
C SER A 25 24.84 3.76 -8.35
N GLN A 26 25.56 3.99 -7.26
CA GLN A 26 25.67 3.04 -6.15
C GLN A 26 24.34 2.91 -5.38
N THR A 27 23.68 4.03 -5.09
CA THR A 27 22.36 4.03 -4.44
C THR A 27 21.34 3.29 -5.30
N VAL A 28 21.30 3.59 -6.60
CA VAL A 28 20.38 2.92 -7.55
C VAL A 28 20.62 1.41 -7.58
N LYS A 29 21.90 0.99 -7.59
CA LYS A 29 22.27 -0.43 -7.55
C LYS A 29 21.79 -1.12 -6.28
N ILE A 30 21.99 -0.51 -5.11
CA ILE A 30 21.54 -1.05 -3.82
C ILE A 30 20.01 -1.20 -3.78
N TYR A 31 19.27 -0.18 -4.26
CA TYR A 31 17.81 -0.27 -4.36
C TYR A 31 17.38 -1.46 -5.23
N ARG A 32 18.00 -1.63 -6.40
CA ARG A 32 17.69 -2.74 -7.29
C ARG A 32 17.96 -4.10 -6.63
N GLU A 33 19.11 -4.26 -5.98
CA GLU A 33 19.48 -5.53 -5.33
C GLU A 33 18.48 -5.92 -4.23
N ILE A 34 18.10 -4.97 -3.37
CA ILE A 34 17.13 -5.20 -2.29
C ILE A 34 15.75 -5.55 -2.88
N LEU A 35 15.27 -4.74 -3.83
CA LEU A 35 13.92 -4.90 -4.37
C LEU A 35 13.77 -6.15 -5.23
N ALA A 36 14.80 -6.54 -5.98
CA ALA A 36 14.76 -7.74 -6.80
C ALA A 36 14.81 -9.04 -5.96
N ALA A 37 15.37 -8.97 -4.75
CA ALA A 37 15.39 -10.10 -3.82
C ALA A 37 14.01 -10.34 -3.18
N GLU A 38 13.25 -9.28 -2.93
CA GLU A 38 12.01 -9.34 -2.13
C GLU A 38 10.72 -9.27 -2.98
N LEU A 39 10.76 -8.63 -4.15
CA LEU A 39 9.58 -8.33 -4.95
C LEU A 39 9.61 -9.00 -6.32
N THR A 40 8.45 -9.51 -6.72
CA THR A 40 8.18 -9.87 -8.12
C THR A 40 7.96 -8.61 -8.97
N ALA A 41 7.97 -8.77 -10.29
CA ALA A 41 7.76 -7.66 -11.22
C ALA A 41 6.45 -6.89 -10.99
N ASP A 42 5.36 -7.61 -10.71
CA ASP A 42 4.07 -6.99 -10.46
C ASP A 42 4.07 -6.21 -9.14
N GLN A 43 4.62 -6.80 -8.08
CA GLN A 43 4.73 -6.16 -6.76
C GLN A 43 5.62 -4.92 -6.76
N PHE A 44 6.72 -4.94 -7.52
CA PHE A 44 7.57 -3.77 -7.68
C PHE A 44 6.85 -2.64 -8.43
N GLY A 45 6.14 -2.95 -9.52
CA GLY A 45 5.34 -1.96 -10.24
C GLY A 45 4.24 -1.35 -9.35
N GLU A 46 3.62 -2.16 -8.50
CA GLU A 46 2.64 -1.71 -7.50
C GLU A 46 3.28 -0.85 -6.41
N ALA A 47 4.44 -1.25 -5.89
CA ALA A 47 5.21 -0.50 -4.92
C ALA A 47 5.55 0.91 -5.41
N CYS A 48 6.06 1.02 -6.63
CA CYS A 48 6.42 2.31 -7.22
C CYS A 48 5.20 3.20 -7.44
N ARG A 49 4.05 2.63 -7.84
CA ARG A 49 2.79 3.38 -8.01
C ARG A 49 2.20 3.86 -6.69
N ALA A 50 2.28 3.05 -5.65
CA ALA A 50 1.82 3.39 -4.30
C ALA A 50 2.77 4.39 -3.62
N ALA A 51 4.06 4.33 -3.92
CA ALA A 51 5.03 5.31 -3.42
C ALA A 51 4.95 6.63 -4.19
N PHE A 52 4.80 6.63 -5.52
CA PHE A 52 4.11 7.73 -6.23
C PHE A 52 2.72 7.91 -5.57
N ARG A 53 1.85 8.90 -5.80
CA ARG A 53 0.60 9.01 -4.99
C ARG A 53 0.79 9.24 -3.47
N PHE A 54 1.13 8.26 -2.62
CA PHE A 54 1.02 8.38 -1.16
C PHE A 54 2.25 8.99 -0.47
N GLU A 55 3.46 8.76 -0.98
CA GLU A 55 4.64 9.28 -0.29
C GLU A 55 4.81 10.79 -0.47
N THR A 56 5.24 11.44 0.61
CA THR A 56 5.67 12.84 0.60
C THR A 56 7.17 12.96 0.31
N PHE A 57 7.96 11.99 0.77
CA PHE A 57 9.41 11.94 0.57
C PHE A 57 9.80 10.78 -0.34
N PHE A 58 11.03 10.79 -0.87
CA PHE A 58 11.51 9.67 -1.67
C PHE A 58 11.50 8.39 -0.82
N PRO A 59 10.83 7.31 -1.27
CA PRO A 59 10.63 6.12 -0.45
C PRO A 59 11.95 5.38 -0.21
N THR A 60 12.14 4.84 0.99
CA THR A 60 13.24 3.92 1.27
C THR A 60 13.02 2.58 0.55
N PRO A 61 14.06 1.73 0.37
CA PRO A 61 13.86 0.40 -0.23
C PRO A 61 12.87 -0.42 0.59
N GLN A 62 12.94 -0.34 1.92
CA GLN A 62 12.01 -1.05 2.80
C GLN A 62 10.57 -0.58 2.60
N LYS A 63 10.31 0.73 2.49
CA LYS A 63 8.95 1.23 2.20
C LYS A 63 8.42 0.72 0.86
N LEU A 64 9.26 0.62 -0.17
CA LEU A 64 8.86 0.03 -1.46
C LEU A 64 8.55 -1.47 -1.30
N VAL A 65 9.36 -2.22 -0.53
CA VAL A 65 9.05 -3.61 -0.19
C VAL A 65 7.70 -3.70 0.52
N ASP A 66 7.49 -2.85 1.53
CA ASP A 66 6.26 -2.84 2.30
C ASP A 66 5.07 -2.50 1.41
N TYR A 67 5.16 -1.56 0.48
CA TYR A 67 4.09 -1.33 -0.49
C TYR A 67 3.84 -2.51 -1.43
N GLY A 68 4.90 -3.12 -1.96
CA GLY A 68 4.79 -4.28 -2.85
C GLY A 68 4.24 -5.53 -2.15
N LEU A 69 4.42 -5.62 -0.83
CA LEU A 69 3.84 -6.66 0.03
C LEU A 69 2.52 -6.22 0.68
N GLY A 70 2.10 -4.97 0.49
CA GLY A 70 0.89 -4.38 1.05
C GLY A 70 0.95 -4.00 2.54
N LYS A 71 2.12 -3.93 3.18
CA LYS A 71 2.31 -3.82 4.64
C LYS A 71 2.58 -2.42 5.21
N GLY A 72 3.02 -1.44 4.40
CA GLY A 72 3.63 -0.20 4.91
C GLY A 72 2.63 0.82 5.45
N ASP A 73 2.07 1.65 4.58
CA ASP A 73 1.19 2.77 5.01
C ASP A 73 -0.27 2.35 5.14
N PHE A 74 -0.66 1.25 4.48
CA PHE A 74 -2.04 0.73 4.55
C PHE A 74 -2.34 0.08 5.89
N GLN A 75 -1.34 -0.54 6.51
CA GLN A 75 -1.49 -1.15 7.82
C GLN A 75 -1.62 -0.09 8.91
N GLU A 76 -0.79 0.96 8.85
CA GLU A 76 -0.91 2.12 9.75
C GLU A 76 -2.27 2.82 9.59
N LEU A 77 -2.74 2.99 8.35
CA LEU A 77 -4.07 3.56 8.09
C LEU A 77 -5.19 2.66 8.65
N ALA A 78 -5.09 1.34 8.48
CA ALA A 78 -6.04 0.39 9.03
C ALA A 78 -6.04 0.40 10.57
N ILE A 79 -4.87 0.52 11.20
CA ILE A 79 -4.76 0.68 12.66
C ILE A 79 -5.45 1.97 13.10
N ALA A 80 -5.15 3.09 12.45
CA ALA A 80 -5.75 4.39 12.78
C ALA A 80 -7.28 4.39 12.60
N GLU A 81 -7.80 3.76 11.55
CA GLU A 81 -9.24 3.61 11.32
C GLU A 81 -9.91 2.76 12.42
N TRP A 82 -9.26 1.70 12.89
CA TRP A 82 -9.74 0.89 14.00
C TRP A 82 -9.75 1.65 15.32
N ASP A 83 -8.64 2.33 15.64
CA ASP A 83 -8.49 3.05 16.89
C ASP A 83 -9.48 4.24 16.97
N GLU A 84 -9.75 4.92 15.86
CA GLU A 84 -10.80 5.94 15.76
C GLU A 84 -12.21 5.34 15.97
N ALA A 85 -12.47 4.14 15.47
CA ALA A 85 -13.75 3.46 15.71
C ALA A 85 -13.93 3.10 17.21
N MET A 86 -12.87 2.66 17.87
CA MET A 86 -12.86 2.42 19.32
C MET A 86 -13.02 3.73 20.12
N ALA A 87 -12.37 4.81 19.69
CA ALA A 87 -12.49 6.12 20.32
C ALA A 87 -13.93 6.63 20.27
N ARG A 88 -14.64 6.45 19.15
CA ARG A 88 -16.06 6.78 19.00
C ARG A 88 -16.95 6.01 19.99
N VAL A 89 -16.72 4.71 20.10
CA VAL A 89 -17.43 3.88 21.10
C VAL A 89 -17.16 4.39 22.52
N GLY A 90 -15.90 4.76 22.84
CA GLY A 90 -15.54 5.38 24.11
C GLY A 90 -16.24 6.72 24.38
N ARG A 91 -16.59 7.47 23.32
CA ARG A 91 -17.42 8.69 23.39
C ARG A 91 -18.93 8.42 23.45
N GLY A 92 -19.36 7.16 23.45
CA GLY A 92 -20.78 6.77 23.43
C GLY A 92 -21.44 6.83 22.04
N GLU A 93 -20.65 7.01 20.99
CA GLU A 93 -21.14 7.00 19.61
C GLU A 93 -21.29 5.57 19.09
N THR A 94 -22.24 5.34 18.17
CA THR A 94 -22.41 4.02 17.54
C THR A 94 -21.23 3.68 16.63
N SER A 95 -20.76 2.43 16.67
CA SER A 95 -19.70 1.92 15.77
C SER A 95 -20.05 2.04 14.27
N THR A 96 -21.33 2.24 13.95
CA THR A 96 -21.84 2.46 12.60
C THR A 96 -21.64 3.88 12.04
N ALA A 97 -21.05 4.79 12.80
CA ALA A 97 -20.71 6.15 12.35
C ALA A 97 -19.47 6.19 11.43
N ALA A 98 -18.76 5.07 11.25
CA ALA A 98 -17.65 4.98 10.30
C ALA A 98 -18.12 5.07 8.83
N PRO A 99 -17.28 5.59 7.91
CA PRO A 99 -17.57 5.58 6.47
C PRO A 99 -17.88 4.16 5.97
N GLY A 100 -18.81 4.04 5.01
CA GLY A 100 -19.41 2.77 4.58
C GLY A 100 -18.47 1.54 4.55
N PRO A 101 -17.37 1.57 3.78
CA PRO A 101 -16.46 0.42 3.67
C PRO A 101 -15.82 -0.01 5.01
N VAL A 102 -15.49 0.96 5.86
CA VAL A 102 -14.89 0.72 7.18
C VAL A 102 -15.93 0.14 8.14
N ARG A 103 -17.14 0.73 8.14
CA ARG A 103 -18.26 0.25 8.95
C ARG A 103 -18.64 -1.20 8.63
N ASP A 104 -18.76 -1.52 7.34
CA ASP A 104 -19.21 -2.83 6.91
C ASP A 104 -18.14 -3.89 7.24
N LEU A 105 -16.86 -3.52 7.14
CA LEU A 105 -15.76 -4.38 7.58
C LEU A 105 -15.75 -4.57 9.10
N ILE A 106 -15.95 -3.52 9.90
CA ILE A 106 -16.08 -3.62 11.37
C ILE A 106 -17.22 -4.58 11.72
N ARG A 107 -18.40 -4.41 11.13
CA ARG A 107 -19.55 -5.31 11.36
C ARG A 107 -19.22 -6.76 11.01
N SER A 108 -18.49 -6.97 9.92
CA SER A 108 -18.07 -8.31 9.49
C SER A 108 -17.11 -8.97 10.48
N VAL A 109 -16.06 -8.27 10.94
CA VAL A 109 -15.07 -8.86 11.85
C VAL A 109 -15.61 -9.03 13.28
N CYS A 110 -16.64 -8.26 13.64
CA CYS A 110 -17.34 -8.38 14.92
C CYS A 110 -18.49 -9.39 14.87
N ASN A 111 -18.68 -10.14 13.78
CA ASN A 111 -19.79 -11.09 13.59
C ASN A 111 -21.19 -10.47 13.84
N GLY A 112 -21.37 -9.21 13.47
CA GLY A 112 -22.63 -8.48 13.69
C GLY A 112 -22.83 -7.91 15.09
N VAL A 113 -21.96 -8.23 16.06
CA VAL A 113 -21.95 -7.64 17.39
C VAL A 113 -21.44 -6.19 17.32
N GLN A 114 -22.00 -5.31 18.15
CA GLN A 114 -21.48 -3.95 18.24
C GLN A 114 -20.09 -3.95 18.88
N LEU A 115 -19.19 -3.13 18.33
CA LEU A 115 -17.79 -3.07 18.75
C LEU A 115 -17.63 -2.84 20.27
N GLY A 116 -18.49 -2.02 20.89
CA GLY A 116 -18.48 -1.76 22.34
C GLY A 116 -19.06 -2.86 23.22
N LEU A 117 -19.61 -3.92 22.63
CA LEU A 117 -20.17 -5.07 23.34
C LEU A 117 -19.31 -6.35 23.18
N LEU A 118 -18.13 -6.23 22.58
CA LEU A 118 -17.22 -7.36 22.42
C LEU A 118 -16.49 -7.67 23.73
N GLU A 119 -16.43 -8.96 24.05
CA GLU A 119 -15.50 -9.49 25.04
C GLU A 119 -14.04 -9.21 24.61
N ALA A 120 -13.15 -9.02 25.59
CA ALA A 120 -11.77 -8.59 25.36
C ALA A 120 -11.00 -9.49 24.37
N ASP A 121 -11.12 -10.81 24.50
CA ASP A 121 -10.45 -11.77 23.61
C ASP A 121 -10.97 -11.68 22.17
N ASN A 122 -12.28 -11.48 22.02
CA ASN A 122 -12.90 -11.29 20.71
C ASN A 122 -12.54 -9.93 20.10
N ALA A 123 -12.32 -8.90 20.91
CA ALA A 123 -11.88 -7.59 20.46
C ALA A 123 -10.43 -7.63 19.92
N ILE A 124 -9.53 -8.38 20.55
CA ILE A 124 -8.15 -8.57 20.06
C ILE A 124 -8.16 -9.29 18.71
N PHE A 125 -8.95 -10.36 18.59
CA PHE A 125 -9.10 -11.10 17.34
C PHE A 125 -9.71 -10.22 16.24
N ALA A 126 -10.81 -9.53 16.52
CA ALA A 126 -11.49 -8.65 15.57
C ALA A 126 -10.58 -7.50 15.09
N ARG A 127 -9.74 -6.94 15.98
CA ARG A 127 -8.74 -5.93 15.62
C ARG A 127 -7.72 -6.49 14.63
N LYS A 128 -7.17 -7.68 14.90
CA LYS A 128 -6.19 -8.32 14.02
C LYS A 128 -6.79 -8.59 12.63
N GLU A 129 -7.97 -9.19 12.59
CA GLU A 129 -8.70 -9.47 11.34
C GLU A 129 -9.04 -8.19 10.58
N PHE A 130 -9.46 -7.12 11.28
CA PHE A 130 -9.74 -5.84 10.67
C PHE A 130 -8.50 -5.27 9.98
N ILE A 131 -7.38 -5.20 10.71
CA ILE A 131 -6.14 -4.63 10.20
C ILE A 131 -5.71 -5.41 8.95
N GLU A 132 -5.69 -6.73 8.99
CA GLU A 132 -5.27 -7.57 7.87
C GLU A 132 -6.17 -7.38 6.63
N ARG A 133 -7.49 -7.47 6.80
CA ARG A 133 -8.43 -7.33 5.68
C ARG A 133 -8.49 -5.92 5.13
N ARG A 134 -8.40 -4.90 5.99
CA ARG A 134 -8.44 -3.50 5.57
C ARG A 134 -7.18 -3.11 4.83
N THR A 135 -6.03 -3.57 5.31
CA THR A 135 -4.74 -3.43 4.63
C THR A 135 -4.78 -4.02 3.22
N ALA A 136 -5.34 -5.23 3.07
CA ALA A 136 -5.53 -5.88 1.78
C ALA A 136 -6.54 -5.16 0.86
N GLN A 137 -7.62 -4.59 1.43
CA GLN A 137 -8.56 -3.77 0.65
C GLN A 137 -7.90 -2.49 0.13
N LEU A 138 -7.14 -1.80 0.98
CA LEU A 138 -6.46 -0.55 0.63
C LEU A 138 -5.40 -0.78 -0.45
N SER A 139 -4.62 -1.85 -0.33
CA SER A 139 -3.66 -2.24 -1.36
C SER A 139 -4.35 -2.66 -2.67
N GLY A 140 -5.47 -3.41 -2.60
CA GLY A 140 -6.27 -3.80 -3.76
C GLY A 140 -6.95 -2.62 -4.47
N VAL A 141 -7.46 -1.63 -3.73
CA VAL A 141 -8.02 -0.40 -4.33
C VAL A 141 -6.94 0.42 -4.99
N ALA A 142 -5.75 0.54 -4.39
CA ALA A 142 -4.61 1.19 -5.03
C ALA A 142 -4.22 0.49 -6.35
N ARG A 143 -4.25 -0.85 -6.37
CA ARG A 143 -4.01 -1.67 -7.57
C ARG A 143 -5.03 -1.39 -8.68
N ASN A 144 -6.33 -1.34 -8.36
CA ASN A 144 -7.39 -1.17 -9.34
C ASN A 144 -7.61 0.29 -9.80
N SER A 145 -7.24 1.27 -8.96
CA SER A 145 -7.45 2.69 -9.23
C SER A 145 -6.26 3.36 -9.92
N THR A 146 -5.16 2.63 -10.10
CA THR A 146 -3.98 3.17 -10.80
C THR A 146 -4.02 2.70 -12.26
N PRO A 147 -4.15 3.61 -13.24
CA PRO A 147 -4.13 3.22 -14.64
C PRO A 147 -2.83 2.48 -14.95
N ALA A 148 -2.96 1.31 -15.57
CA ALA A 148 -1.81 0.63 -16.14
C ALA A 148 -1.15 1.57 -17.16
N LEU A 149 0.17 1.70 -17.11
CA LEU A 149 0.92 2.35 -18.18
C LEU A 149 0.71 1.49 -19.43
N THR A 150 -0.24 1.90 -20.28
CA THR A 150 -0.48 1.28 -21.58
C THR A 150 0.77 1.47 -22.42
N GLY A 151 1.40 0.35 -22.74
CA GLY A 151 2.47 0.14 -23.73
C GLY A 151 3.23 1.37 -24.19
N THR A 152 4.50 1.46 -23.79
CA THR A 152 5.50 2.29 -24.46
C THR A 152 5.40 2.04 -25.97
N PRO A 153 5.09 3.05 -26.81
CA PRO A 153 5.18 2.85 -28.25
C PRO A 153 6.66 2.60 -28.59
N GLU A 154 6.93 1.49 -29.27
CA GLU A 154 8.25 1.16 -29.79
C GLU A 154 8.83 2.38 -30.50
N VAL A 155 9.90 2.95 -29.95
CA VAL A 155 10.69 3.96 -30.63
C VAL A 155 11.37 3.25 -31.81
N ARG A 156 10.72 3.31 -32.98
CA ARG A 156 11.36 2.94 -34.24
C ARG A 156 12.65 3.76 -34.37
N ARG A 157 13.79 3.09 -34.20
CA ARG A 157 15.11 3.62 -34.57
C ARG A 157 15.04 4.02 -36.04
N VAL A 158 15.00 5.32 -36.30
CA VAL A 158 15.37 5.86 -37.61
C VAL A 158 16.88 5.77 -37.67
N LEU A 159 17.38 4.78 -38.41
CA LEU A 159 18.77 4.71 -38.83
C LEU A 159 19.01 5.87 -39.80
N GLN A 160 19.94 6.76 -39.46
CA GLN A 160 20.67 7.61 -40.39
C GLN A 160 22.11 7.09 -40.47
#